data_AF-A0A6L3C809-F1
#
_entry.id   AF-A0A6L3C809-F1
#
_cell.length_a   1.000
_cell.length_b   1.000
_cell.length_c   1.000
_cell.angle_alpha   90.00
_cell.angle_beta   90.00
_cell.angle_gamma   90.00
#
_symmetry.space_group_name_H-M   'P 1'
#
loop_
_entity.id
_entity.type
_entity.pdbx_description
1 polymer ?
#
loop_
_entity_poly.entity_id
_entity_poly.type
_entity_poly.pdbx_seq_one_letter_code
_entity_poly.pdbx_strand_id
1 'polypeptide(L)'
;MATTAINLTARDFKGKSDPDWCPGCGDFGVLNSIQRAVAELGFRPHEIMTVSGIGCSSNLPGYINTYGMHTLHGRSLPMATGVKMANHEMNVIVVGGDGDGYGIGGNHFTHTARRNTDLTYVVMNNQ
;
A
#
# COMPACT_ATOMS: atom_id res chain seq x y z
N MET A 1 17.22 -19.25 -6.81
CA MET A 1 16.52 -20.15 -5.87
C MET A 1 15.33 -20.73 -6.61
N ALA A 2 15.12 -22.05 -6.55
CA ALA A 2 13.96 -22.67 -7.19
C ALA A 2 12.69 -22.16 -6.50
N THR A 3 11.93 -21.31 -7.20
CA THR A 3 10.60 -20.85 -6.78
C THR A 3 9.64 -22.02 -6.93
N THR A 4 9.42 -22.77 -5.85
CA THR A 4 8.26 -23.64 -5.74
C THR A 4 7.04 -22.76 -6.04
N ALA A 5 6.29 -23.07 -7.10
CA ALA A 5 5.14 -22.26 -7.50
C ALA A 5 4.09 -22.29 -6.39
N ILE A 6 4.03 -21.21 -5.60
CA ILE A 6 2.99 -21.02 -4.60
C ILE A 6 1.78 -20.46 -5.37
N ASN A 7 0.71 -21.24 -5.46
CA ASN A 7 -0.55 -20.79 -6.04
C ASN A 7 -1.27 -19.86 -5.05
N LEU A 8 -0.90 -18.59 -5.06
CA LEU A 8 -1.60 -17.54 -4.32
C LEU A 8 -2.81 -17.04 -5.10
N THR A 9 -3.85 -16.67 -4.37
CA THR A 9 -5.07 -16.06 -4.89
C THR A 9 -5.35 -14.75 -4.16
N ALA A 10 -6.18 -13.89 -4.74
CA ALA A 10 -6.60 -12.64 -4.07
C ALA A 10 -7.23 -12.88 -2.68
N ARG A 11 -7.83 -14.05 -2.44
CA ARG A 11 -8.45 -14.41 -1.15
C ARG A 11 -7.42 -14.55 -0.04
N ASP A 12 -6.18 -14.93 -0.36
CA ASP A 12 -5.10 -15.08 0.63
C ASP A 12 -4.65 -13.72 1.20
N PHE A 13 -5.02 -12.63 0.52
CA PHE A 13 -4.75 -11.25 0.91
C PHE A 13 -5.95 -10.55 1.54
N LYS A 14 -7.07 -11.25 1.79
CA LYS A 14 -8.21 -10.66 2.51
C LYS A 14 -7.80 -10.36 3.95
N GLY A 15 -7.90 -9.10 4.38
CA GLY A 15 -7.65 -8.69 5.77
C GLY A 15 -8.67 -9.27 6.75
N LYS A 16 -8.34 -9.17 8.04
CA LYS A 16 -9.23 -9.64 9.14
C LYS A 16 -10.44 -8.74 9.36
N SER A 17 -10.30 -7.46 9.00
CA SER A 17 -11.35 -6.46 9.09
C SER A 17 -11.96 -6.25 7.71
N ASP A 18 -13.30 -6.19 7.66
CA ASP A 18 -13.99 -5.82 6.43
C ASP A 18 -13.93 -4.29 6.23
N PRO A 19 -13.83 -3.79 4.98
CA PRO A 19 -13.80 -2.36 4.71
C PRO A 19 -15.10 -1.65 5.13
N ASP A 20 -14.97 -0.46 5.73
CA ASP A 20 -16.08 0.37 6.20
C ASP A 20 -16.42 1.54 5.25
N TRP A 21 -15.91 1.49 4.01
CA TRP A 21 -16.19 2.49 2.99
C TRP A 21 -17.65 2.50 2.54
N CYS A 22 -18.11 3.67 2.06
CA CYS A 22 -19.46 3.84 1.54
C CYS A 22 -19.77 2.85 0.39
N PRO A 23 -21.01 2.33 0.29
CA PRO A 23 -21.43 1.55 -0.88
C PRO A 23 -21.19 2.32 -2.19
N GLY A 24 -20.49 1.68 -3.13
CA GLY A 24 -20.10 2.30 -4.40
C GLY A 24 -18.81 3.11 -4.38
N CYS A 25 -18.09 3.17 -3.25
CA CYS A 25 -16.76 3.79 -3.17
C CYS A 25 -15.75 3.10 -4.10
N GLY A 26 -14.94 3.89 -4.82
CA GLY A 26 -13.90 3.37 -5.73
C GLY A 26 -12.75 2.63 -5.04
N ASP A 27 -12.52 2.90 -3.75
CA ASP A 27 -11.42 2.30 -2.97
C ASP A 27 -11.56 0.77 -2.85
N PHE A 28 -12.79 0.23 -2.92
CA PHE A 28 -13.02 -1.22 -3.05
C PHE A 28 -12.36 -1.80 -4.31
N GLY A 29 -12.44 -1.08 -5.43
CA GLY A 29 -11.79 -1.49 -6.68
C GLY A 29 -10.27 -1.49 -6.57
N VAL A 30 -9.71 -0.49 -5.88
CA VAL A 30 -8.27 -0.38 -5.64
C VAL A 30 -7.78 -1.52 -4.73
N LEU A 31 -8.46 -1.79 -3.62
CA LEU A 31 -8.14 -2.91 -2.72
C LEU A 31 -8.14 -4.24 -3.46
N ASN A 32 -9.21 -4.53 -4.21
CA ASN A 32 -9.33 -5.77 -4.99
C ASN A 32 -8.22 -5.90 -6.04
N SER A 33 -7.83 -4.79 -6.67
CA SER A 33 -6.78 -4.76 -7.67
C SER A 33 -5.40 -5.02 -7.06
N ILE A 34 -5.11 -4.43 -5.90
CA ILE A 34 -3.86 -4.68 -5.18
C ILE A 34 -3.77 -6.14 -4.76
N GLN A 35 -4.83 -6.71 -4.15
CA GLN A 35 -4.88 -8.13 -3.73
C GLN A 35 -4.64 -9.10 -4.90
N ARG A 36 -5.20 -8.81 -6.08
CA ARG A 36 -4.95 -9.60 -7.28
C ARG A 36 -3.53 -9.45 -7.79
N ALA A 37 -3.02 -8.22 -7.88
CA ALA A 37 -1.69 -7.96 -8.39
C ALA A 37 -0.61 -8.67 -7.55
N VAL A 38 -0.69 -8.60 -6.21
CA VAL A 38 0.30 -9.25 -5.35
C VAL A 38 0.20 -10.78 -5.38
N ALA A 39 -1.00 -11.34 -5.59
CA ALA A 39 -1.20 -12.76 -5.80
C ALA A 39 -0.60 -13.23 -7.13
N GLU A 40 -0.87 -12.51 -8.22
CA GLU A 40 -0.35 -12.80 -9.57
C GLU A 40 1.18 -12.67 -9.63
N LEU A 41 1.77 -11.76 -8.85
CA LEU A 41 3.22 -11.62 -8.70
C LEU A 41 3.85 -12.69 -7.78
N GLY A 42 3.03 -13.50 -7.09
CA GLY A 42 3.51 -14.56 -6.21
C GLY A 42 4.15 -14.07 -4.91
N PHE A 43 3.91 -12.82 -4.50
CA PHE A 43 4.45 -12.25 -3.26
C PHE A 43 3.71 -12.78 -2.04
N ARG A 44 4.41 -13.36 -1.07
CA ARG A 44 3.77 -13.85 0.14
C ARG A 44 3.37 -12.66 1.03
N PRO A 45 2.29 -12.77 1.83
CA PRO A 45 1.84 -11.71 2.75
C PRO A 45 2.94 -11.06 3.60
N HIS A 46 3.91 -11.83 4.09
CA HIS A 46 5.01 -11.35 4.93
C HIS A 46 6.15 -10.67 4.16
N GLU A 47 6.15 -10.73 2.82
CA GLU A 47 7.12 -10.07 1.94
C GLU A 47 6.65 -8.67 1.53
N ILE A 48 5.46 -8.26 1.99
CA ILE A 48 4.81 -7.01 1.61
C ILE A 48 4.59 -6.15 2.87
N MET A 49 4.95 -4.87 2.76
CA MET A 49 4.59 -3.83 3.73
C MET A 49 3.69 -2.81 3.05
N THR A 50 2.44 -2.70 3.50
CA THR A 50 1.52 -1.65 3.10
C THR A 50 1.58 -0.47 4.06
N VAL A 51 1.92 0.72 3.57
CA VAL A 51 2.06 1.94 4.39
C VAL A 51 1.04 2.97 3.93
N SER A 52 0.33 3.60 4.88
CA SER A 52 -0.64 4.65 4.55
C SER A 52 -0.50 5.90 5.41
N GLY A 53 -1.09 7.00 4.93
CA GLY A 53 -1.19 8.28 5.64
C GLY A 53 -2.48 8.35 6.46
N ILE A 54 -3.32 9.37 6.28
CA ILE A 54 -4.65 9.48 6.93
C ILE A 54 -5.71 9.84 5.89
N GLY A 55 -6.91 9.27 6.01
CA GLY A 55 -8.04 9.46 5.08
C GLY A 55 -8.79 8.15 4.81
N CYS A 56 -9.92 8.20 4.09
CA CYS A 56 -10.68 7.00 3.73
C CYS A 56 -9.79 5.96 3.03
N SER A 57 -9.05 6.40 2.02
CA SER A 57 -8.04 5.61 1.30
C SER A 57 -7.00 4.95 2.22
N SER A 58 -6.65 5.63 3.32
CA SER A 58 -5.55 5.24 4.20
C SER A 58 -5.91 4.15 5.20
N ASN A 59 -7.19 3.76 5.28
CA ASN A 59 -7.61 2.58 6.04
C ASN A 59 -7.21 1.26 5.36
N LEU A 60 -6.79 1.29 4.08
CA LEU A 60 -6.50 0.09 3.28
C LEU A 60 -5.55 -0.92 3.95
N PRO A 61 -4.45 -0.53 4.66
CA PRO A 61 -3.60 -1.49 5.36
C PRO A 61 -4.33 -2.33 6.42
N GLY A 62 -5.49 -1.89 6.91
CA GLY A 62 -6.34 -2.69 7.81
C GLY A 62 -7.16 -3.77 7.10
N TYR A 63 -7.36 -3.66 5.79
CA TYR A 63 -8.24 -4.54 4.99
C TYR A 63 -7.49 -5.54 4.12
N ILE A 64 -6.16 -5.50 4.14
CA ILE A 64 -5.29 -6.41 3.39
C ILE A 64 -4.41 -7.22 4.34
N ASN A 65 -4.26 -8.51 4.06
CA ASN A 65 -3.43 -9.41 4.85
C ASN A 65 -1.95 -9.29 4.42
N THR A 66 -1.26 -8.28 4.94
CA THR A 66 0.18 -8.05 4.81
C THR A 66 0.71 -7.45 6.11
N TYR A 67 2.01 -7.14 6.21
CA TYR A 67 2.42 -6.16 7.23
C TYR A 67 1.82 -4.80 6.85
N GLY A 68 1.34 -4.05 7.85
CA GLY A 68 0.61 -2.81 7.64
C GLY A 68 1.01 -1.72 8.63
N MET A 69 1.17 -0.49 8.15
CA MET A 69 1.37 0.69 8.99
C MET A 69 0.44 1.82 8.56
N HIS A 70 -0.48 2.18 9.47
CA HIS A 70 -1.31 3.37 9.36
C HIS A 70 -0.59 4.51 10.09
N THR A 71 -0.02 5.46 9.34
CA THR A 71 0.93 6.43 9.88
C THR A 71 0.26 7.79 10.14
N LEU A 72 1.00 8.89 10.00
CA LEU A 72 0.48 10.25 10.16
C LEU A 72 0.10 10.84 8.80
N HIS A 73 -0.78 11.84 8.82
CA HIS A 73 -1.28 12.47 7.61
C HIS A 73 -0.13 13.05 6.75
N GLY A 74 -0.04 12.58 5.50
CA GLY A 74 1.01 12.90 4.54
C GLY A 74 2.42 12.46 4.96
N ARG A 75 2.56 11.48 5.86
CA ARG A 75 3.86 10.92 6.30
C ARG A 75 4.05 9.45 5.89
N SER A 76 3.20 8.95 5.01
CA SER A 76 3.29 7.59 4.45
C SER A 76 4.62 7.36 3.71
N LEU A 77 5.00 8.26 2.79
CA LEU A 77 6.22 8.16 2.00
C LEU A 77 7.55 8.24 2.79
N PRO A 78 7.74 9.14 3.77
CA PRO A 78 8.96 9.11 4.58
C PRO A 78 9.05 7.84 5.42
N MET A 79 7.93 7.33 5.98
CA MET A 79 7.93 6.04 6.67
C MET A 79 8.26 4.88 5.73
N ALA A 80 7.62 4.83 4.56
CA ALA A 80 7.88 3.81 3.54
C ALA A 80 9.33 3.83 3.05
N THR A 81 9.92 5.01 2.91
CA THR A 81 11.34 5.15 2.59
C THR A 81 12.20 4.55 3.70
N GLY A 82 11.89 4.84 4.97
CA GLY A 82 12.58 4.22 6.11
C GLY A 82 12.49 2.69 6.10
N VAL A 83 11.30 2.13 5.83
CA VAL A 83 11.10 0.68 5.69
C VAL A 83 12.00 0.11 4.61
N LYS A 84 11.98 0.70 3.41
CA LYS A 84 12.75 0.19 2.27
C LYS A 84 14.26 0.28 2.47
N MET A 85 14.72 1.29 3.22
CA MET A 85 16.14 1.43 3.59
C MET A 85 16.55 0.46 4.70
N ALA A 86 15.63 0.09 5.59
CA ALA A 86 15.91 -0.89 6.64
C ALA A 86 15.86 -2.34 6.13
N ASN A 87 15.02 -2.63 5.13
CA ASN A 87 14.94 -3.93 4.49
C ASN A 87 14.72 -3.78 2.97
N HIS A 88 15.79 -3.95 2.21
CA HIS A 88 15.78 -3.81 0.75
C HIS A 88 14.97 -4.89 0.02
N GLU A 89 14.80 -6.08 0.62
CA GLU A 89 14.02 -7.19 0.04
C GLU A 89 12.50 -7.01 0.25
N MET A 90 12.09 -6.09 1.13
CA MET A 90 10.68 -5.83 1.40
C MET A 90 10.00 -5.16 0.19
N ASN A 91 8.87 -5.70 -0.25
CA ASN A 91 8.00 -5.06 -1.24
C ASN A 91 7.15 -4.01 -0.54
N VAL A 92 7.41 -2.72 -0.82
CA VAL A 92 6.73 -1.62 -0.14
C VAL A 92 5.67 -1.03 -1.04
N ILE A 93 4.41 -1.10 -0.60
CA ILE A 93 3.27 -0.50 -1.27
C ILE A 93 2.74 0.62 -0.39
N VAL A 94 2.79 1.84 -0.90
CA VAL A 94 2.24 3.02 -0.24
C VAL A 94 0.85 3.29 -0.81
N VAL A 95 -0.10 3.62 0.05
CA VAL A 95 -1.47 3.97 -0.33
C VAL A 95 -1.91 5.24 0.37
N GLY A 96 -2.66 6.09 -0.31
CA GLY A 96 -3.16 7.34 0.26
C GLY A 96 -4.07 8.08 -0.71
N GLY A 97 -4.71 9.15 -0.25
CA GLY A 97 -5.57 9.99 -1.06
C GLY A 97 -4.81 11.13 -1.72
N ASP A 98 -5.47 11.85 -2.62
CA ASP A 98 -4.99 13.07 -3.26
C ASP A 98 -4.55 14.13 -2.23
N GLY A 99 -5.38 14.45 -1.22
CA GLY A 99 -5.01 15.39 -0.15
C GLY A 99 -3.87 14.90 0.76
N ASP A 100 -3.77 13.59 1.00
CA ASP A 100 -2.68 12.99 1.78
C ASP A 100 -1.34 13.06 1.04
N GLY A 101 -1.34 12.68 -0.25
CA GLY A 101 -0.15 12.57 -1.08
C GLY A 101 0.30 13.86 -1.75
N TYR A 102 -0.64 14.59 -2.34
CA TYR A 102 -0.38 15.81 -3.11
C TYR A 102 -0.64 17.09 -2.32
N GLY A 103 -1.46 17.02 -1.25
CA GLY A 103 -1.64 18.11 -0.30
C GLY A 103 -0.52 18.16 0.74
N ILE A 104 -0.80 17.76 1.98
CA ILE A 104 0.17 17.87 3.10
C ILE A 104 1.42 17.00 2.91
N GLY A 105 1.33 15.94 2.10
CA GLY A 105 2.45 15.06 1.76
C GLY A 105 3.30 15.50 0.55
N GLY A 106 2.93 16.57 -0.16
CA GLY A 106 3.50 16.90 -1.47
C GLY A 106 5.03 17.05 -1.52
N ASN A 107 5.63 17.64 -0.47
CA ASN A 107 7.10 17.74 -0.38
C ASN A 107 7.78 16.37 -0.24
N HIS A 108 7.15 15.43 0.46
CA HIS A 108 7.68 14.08 0.56
C HIS A 108 7.55 13.33 -0.76
N PHE A 109 6.43 13.51 -1.47
CA PHE A 109 6.21 12.94 -2.80
C PHE A 109 7.32 13.29 -3.79
N THR A 110 7.56 14.58 -3.99
CA THR A 110 8.61 15.06 -4.93
C THR A 110 10.00 14.54 -4.57
N HIS A 111 10.33 14.52 -3.29
CA HIS A 111 11.62 14.04 -2.83
C HIS A 111 11.78 12.51 -2.89
N THR A 112 10.73 11.73 -2.62
CA THR A 112 10.77 10.27 -2.76
C THR A 112 10.93 9.87 -4.23
N ALA A 113 10.18 10.52 -5.14
CA ALA A 113 10.33 10.32 -6.58
C ALA A 113 11.76 10.69 -7.05
N ARG A 114 12.30 11.83 -6.63
CA ARG A 114 13.66 12.25 -6.99
C ARG A 114 14.76 11.29 -6.52
N ARG A 115 14.55 10.61 -5.39
CA ARG A 115 15.50 9.61 -4.86
C ARG A 115 15.41 8.27 -5.56
N ASN A 116 14.37 8.05 -6.37
CA ASN A 116 14.09 6.77 -7.01
C ASN A 116 14.06 5.62 -6.00
N THR A 117 13.43 5.85 -4.84
CA THR A 117 13.23 4.80 -3.84
C THR A 117 12.38 3.70 -4.47
N ASP A 118 12.84 2.45 -4.39
CA ASP A 118 12.13 1.28 -4.92
C ASP A 118 10.89 0.95 -4.08
N LEU A 119 9.78 1.64 -4.39
CA LEU A 119 8.48 1.45 -3.78
C LEU A 119 7.39 1.79 -4.80
N THR A 120 6.19 1.27 -4.58
CA THR A 120 5.00 1.62 -5.36
C THR A 120 4.13 2.57 -4.56
N TYR A 121 3.70 3.69 -5.14
CA TYR A 121 2.72 4.57 -4.51
C TYR A 121 1.42 4.60 -5.31
N VAL A 122 0.33 4.15 -4.69
CA VAL A 122 -1.02 4.18 -5.26
C VAL A 122 -1.81 5.31 -4.62
N VAL A 123 -2.01 6.39 -5.38
CA VAL A 123 -2.82 7.53 -4.95
C VAL A 123 -4.25 7.33 -5.42
N MET A 124 -5.18 7.22 -4.46
CA MET A 124 -6.62 7.13 -4.70
C MET A 124 -7.18 8.55 -4.84
N ASN A 125 -7.02 9.10 -6.04
CA ASN A 125 -7.55 10.43 -6.37
C ASN A 125 -9.07 10.35 -6.54
N ASN A 126 -9.80 11.00 -5.64
CA ASN A 126 -11.25 11.13 -5.71
C ASN A 126 -11.73 12.56 -6.03
N GLN A 127 -10.79 13.51 -6.18
CA GLN A 127 -10.89 14.89 -6.71
C GLN A 127 -9.49 15.56 -6.74
#